data_AF-A0A210QM45-F1
#
_entry.id   AF-A0A210QM45-F1
#
_cell.length_a   1.000
_cell.length_b   1.000
_cell.length_c   1.000
_cell.angle_alpha   90.00
_cell.angle_beta   90.00
_cell.angle_gamma   90.00
#
_symmetry.space_group_name_H-M   'P 1'
#
loop_
_entity.id
_entity.type
_entity.pdbx_description
1 polymer ?
#
loop_
_entity_poly.entity_id
_entity_poly.type
_entity_poly.pdbx_seq_one_letter_code
_entity_poly.pdbx_strand_id
1 'polypeptide(L)'
;MFNDHQGEKNKLLFLHLPHKDITDTMSRKTVTQMSDDVGAFTDTLWNGTVAVRNSILNDAFIQHIISGDFDPSKFGKFGVQNTLFTFNTHGFIELAKSKTGSDIPIQTILEQVSAEYQNSYAAMKITWSVQDTTGYNLDPATQAYVSHERTVATDNTPVYTLVAVLARMRLWSWLGGHMQKANMGVYRRWATLTFDPQNTAYEAVQTALNAAFARNIIDLPTAQNIFDTSMQCERDFFTAFV
;
A
#
# COMPACT_ATOMS: atom_id res chain seq x y z
N MET A 1 -36.87 -8.54 29.78
CA MET A 1 -36.84 -9.27 28.50
C MET A 1 -37.03 -8.26 27.39
N PHE A 2 -35.94 -7.78 26.80
CA PHE A 2 -36.01 -6.99 25.56
C PHE A 2 -35.43 -7.83 24.45
N ASN A 3 -36.22 -7.94 23.39
CA ASN A 3 -36.05 -8.87 22.29
C ASN A 3 -34.77 -8.59 21.51
N ASP A 4 -34.08 -9.69 21.27
CA ASP A 4 -32.91 -9.89 20.46
C ASP A 4 -33.31 -9.91 18.98
N HIS A 5 -33.25 -8.77 18.29
CA HIS A 5 -33.35 -8.69 16.81
C HIS A 5 -32.69 -7.40 16.29
N GLN A 6 -31.35 -7.37 16.26
CA GLN A 6 -30.57 -6.51 15.34
C GLN A 6 -29.06 -6.85 15.29
N GLY A 7 -28.71 -8.11 15.52
CA GLY A 7 -27.32 -8.57 15.67
C GLY A 7 -26.48 -8.75 14.40
N GLU A 8 -26.96 -8.40 13.19
CA GLU A 8 -26.26 -8.82 11.94
C GLU A 8 -25.98 -7.74 10.88
N LYS A 9 -26.08 -6.42 11.17
CA LYS A 9 -25.90 -5.39 10.11
C LYS A 9 -24.72 -4.42 10.25
N ASN A 10 -23.80 -4.63 11.19
CA ASN A 10 -22.59 -3.81 11.31
C ASN A 10 -21.29 -4.65 11.35
N LYS A 11 -21.11 -5.54 10.37
CA LYS A 11 -19.75 -5.94 9.98
C LYS A 11 -19.13 -4.77 9.24
N LEU A 12 -18.50 -3.86 9.98
CA LEU A 12 -17.57 -2.88 9.40
C LEU A 12 -16.49 -3.67 8.64
N LEU A 13 -16.60 -3.69 7.31
CA LEU A 13 -15.60 -4.25 6.40
C LEU A 13 -14.29 -3.47 6.57
N PHE A 14 -13.44 -3.95 7.47
CA PHE A 14 -12.03 -3.59 7.49
C PHE A 14 -11.26 -4.87 7.21
N LEU A 15 -10.72 -4.94 5.98
CA LEU A 15 -9.72 -5.90 5.51
C LEU A 15 -10.01 -7.37 5.87
N HIS A 16 -11.05 -7.92 5.25
CA HIS A 16 -11.12 -9.35 4.97
C HIS A 16 -12.03 -9.55 3.75
N LEU A 17 -11.43 -9.53 2.55
CA LEU A 17 -12.03 -10.25 1.43
C LEU A 17 -11.58 -11.71 1.55
N PRO A 18 -12.50 -12.68 1.41
CA PRO A 18 -12.17 -14.09 1.51
C PRO A 18 -11.21 -14.48 0.39
N HIS A 19 -10.10 -15.13 0.74
CA HIS A 19 -9.30 -15.93 -0.18
C HIS A 19 -10.24 -16.92 -0.87
N LYS A 20 -10.49 -16.72 -2.17
CA LYS A 20 -11.04 -17.75 -3.03
C LYS A 20 -9.97 -18.05 -4.07
N ASP A 21 -9.51 -19.29 -4.05
CA ASP A 21 -8.45 -19.85 -4.90
C ASP A 21 -8.59 -19.44 -6.37
N ILE A 22 -7.59 -18.70 -6.88
CA ILE A 22 -7.39 -18.42 -8.32
C ILE A 22 -6.19 -19.25 -8.85
N THR A 23 -5.73 -20.25 -8.11
CA THR A 23 -4.61 -21.10 -8.56
C THR A 23 -5.00 -22.16 -9.60
N ASP A 24 -6.26 -22.25 -10.03
CA ASP A 24 -6.74 -23.43 -10.79
C ASP A 24 -7.16 -23.18 -12.26
N THR A 25 -6.85 -22.01 -12.86
CA THR A 25 -7.24 -21.77 -14.27
C THR A 25 -6.21 -21.12 -15.19
N MET A 26 -4.91 -21.21 -14.87
CA MET A 26 -3.87 -21.07 -15.89
C MET A 26 -3.12 -22.39 -16.03
N SER A 27 -3.55 -23.14 -17.04
CA SER A 27 -3.03 -24.45 -17.41
C SER A 27 -1.51 -24.45 -17.53
N ARG A 28 -0.89 -25.34 -16.74
CA ARG A 28 0.44 -25.92 -17.00
C ARG A 28 0.53 -26.35 -18.46
N LYS A 29 1.07 -25.51 -19.35
CA LYS A 29 1.74 -25.90 -20.61
C LYS A 29 2.13 -24.65 -21.40
N THR A 30 3.09 -23.87 -20.88
CA THR A 30 4.14 -23.12 -21.64
C THR A 30 4.91 -22.19 -20.70
N VAL A 31 5.53 -22.73 -19.65
CA VAL A 31 6.60 -22.03 -18.92
C VAL A 31 7.64 -23.07 -18.55
N THR A 32 8.37 -23.55 -19.54
CA THR A 32 9.62 -24.28 -19.30
C THR A 32 10.70 -23.50 -20.03
N GLN A 33 11.65 -22.97 -19.26
CA GLN A 33 12.83 -22.19 -19.67
C GLN A 33 12.61 -20.72 -20.10
N MET A 34 12.33 -19.85 -19.13
CA MET A 34 12.87 -18.47 -19.10
C MET A 34 13.26 -18.12 -17.65
N SER A 35 14.55 -18.30 -17.36
CA SER A 35 15.39 -17.85 -16.23
C SER A 35 14.84 -17.94 -14.79
N ASP A 36 15.65 -18.53 -13.92
CA ASP A 36 15.58 -18.47 -12.45
C ASP A 36 15.80 -17.04 -11.86
N ASP A 37 15.62 -15.99 -12.66
CA ASP A 37 15.95 -14.59 -12.38
C ASP A 37 14.70 -13.68 -12.35
N VAL A 38 13.50 -14.24 -12.59
CA VAL A 38 12.25 -13.47 -12.67
C VAL A 38 11.80 -12.96 -11.29
N GLY A 39 12.30 -13.49 -10.17
CA GLY A 39 12.10 -12.90 -8.84
C GLY A 39 13.02 -11.70 -8.54
N ALA A 40 14.11 -11.54 -9.29
CA ALA A 40 15.22 -10.66 -8.92
C ALA A 40 14.91 -9.16 -9.06
N PHE A 41 14.01 -8.74 -9.96
CA PHE A 41 13.78 -7.32 -10.22
C PHE A 41 13.17 -6.60 -9.00
N THR A 42 11.97 -6.98 -8.58
CA THR A 42 11.34 -6.33 -7.40
C THR A 42 12.05 -6.62 -6.08
N ASP A 43 12.80 -7.72 -6.00
CA ASP A 43 13.68 -7.96 -4.85
C ASP A 43 14.93 -7.08 -4.87
N THR A 44 15.47 -6.73 -6.04
CA THR A 44 16.54 -5.72 -6.16
C THR A 44 16.05 -4.37 -5.64
N LEU A 45 14.85 -3.93 -6.08
CA LEU A 45 14.23 -2.69 -5.58
C LEU A 45 14.15 -2.68 -4.06
N TRP A 46 13.63 -3.77 -3.49
CA TRP A 46 13.45 -3.93 -2.05
C TRP A 46 14.76 -4.02 -1.27
N ASN A 47 15.75 -4.73 -1.78
CA ASN A 47 17.05 -4.88 -1.13
C ASN A 47 17.84 -3.56 -1.12
N GLY A 48 17.63 -2.68 -2.11
CA GLY A 48 18.16 -1.31 -2.11
C GLY A 48 17.68 -0.45 -0.93
N THR A 49 16.57 -0.82 -0.28
CA THR A 49 15.90 0.02 0.73
C THR A 49 16.07 -0.47 2.17
N VAL A 50 16.99 -1.41 2.43
CA VAL A 50 17.22 -1.97 3.78
C VAL A 50 17.45 -0.86 4.82
N ALA A 51 18.28 0.14 4.50
CA ALA A 51 18.60 1.23 5.43
C ALA A 51 17.36 2.06 5.80
N VAL A 52 16.54 2.47 4.81
CA VAL A 52 15.33 3.24 5.06
C VAL A 52 14.27 2.40 5.79
N ARG A 53 14.11 1.12 5.46
CA ARG A 53 13.20 0.21 6.18
C ARG A 53 13.55 0.06 7.64
N ASN A 54 14.83 -0.13 7.94
CA ASN A 54 15.31 -0.18 9.32
C ASN A 54 15.13 1.16 10.02
N SER A 55 15.31 2.29 9.32
CA SER A 55 15.02 3.61 9.89
C SER A 55 13.53 3.77 10.23
N ILE A 56 12.61 3.30 9.38
CA ILE A 56 11.17 3.34 9.63
C ILE A 56 10.81 2.45 10.82
N LEU A 57 11.32 1.22 10.85
CA LEU A 57 11.05 0.30 11.96
C LEU A 57 11.45 0.91 13.31
N ASN A 58 12.54 1.67 13.35
CA ASN A 58 13.04 2.33 14.56
C ASN A 58 12.50 3.76 14.76
N ASP A 59 11.60 4.24 13.89
CA ASP A 59 11.00 5.57 14.03
C ASP A 59 10.12 5.64 15.27
N ALA A 60 10.07 6.81 15.91
CA ALA A 60 9.31 7.01 17.15
C ALA A 60 7.81 6.72 16.97
N PHE A 61 7.22 6.98 15.80
CA PHE A 61 5.82 6.64 15.53
C PHE A 61 5.62 5.13 15.67
N ILE A 62 6.44 4.35 14.97
CA ILE A 62 6.37 2.90 14.95
C ILE A 62 6.63 2.31 16.33
N GLN A 63 7.65 2.80 17.03
CA GLN A 63 8.00 2.32 18.37
C GLN A 63 6.89 2.62 19.39
N HIS A 64 6.30 3.82 19.34
CA HIS A 64 5.19 4.18 20.24
C HIS A 64 3.88 3.42 19.93
N ILE A 65 3.63 3.05 18.67
CA ILE A 65 2.55 2.13 18.32
C ILE A 65 2.80 0.74 18.92
N ILE A 66 4.05 0.25 18.86
CA ILE A 66 4.44 -1.05 19.42
C ILE A 66 4.27 -1.10 20.95
N SER A 67 4.73 -0.07 21.67
CA SER A 67 4.57 0.05 23.12
C SER A 67 3.13 0.37 23.54
N GLY A 68 2.33 0.93 22.64
CA GLY A 68 0.92 1.25 22.90
C GLY A 68 0.70 2.59 23.60
N ASP A 69 1.70 3.47 23.59
CA ASP A 69 1.73 4.75 24.32
C ASP A 69 1.82 5.98 23.40
N PHE A 70 1.65 5.80 22.09
CA PHE A 70 1.57 6.91 21.14
C PHE A 70 0.47 7.91 21.52
N ASP A 71 0.67 9.20 21.23
CA ASP A 71 -0.31 10.25 21.55
C ASP A 71 -1.59 10.07 20.69
N PRO A 72 -2.78 9.84 21.28
CA PRO A 72 -4.01 9.64 20.54
C PRO A 72 -4.40 10.81 19.63
N SER A 73 -4.03 12.05 19.99
CA SER A 73 -4.31 13.23 19.17
C SER A 73 -3.44 13.23 17.91
N LYS A 74 -2.16 12.86 18.04
CA LYS A 74 -1.27 12.69 16.89
C LYS A 74 -1.68 11.51 16.03
N PHE A 75 -2.11 10.42 16.64
CA PHE A 75 -2.70 9.27 15.93
C PHE A 75 -3.95 9.67 15.13
N GLY A 76 -4.82 10.51 15.70
CA GLY A 76 -5.97 11.07 15.00
C GLY A 76 -5.58 11.88 13.77
N LYS A 77 -4.58 12.75 13.90
CA LYS A 77 -4.05 13.52 12.77
C LYS A 77 -3.46 12.61 11.69
N PHE A 78 -2.67 11.61 12.08
CA PHE A 78 -2.13 10.59 11.17
C PHE A 78 -3.25 9.88 10.41
N GLY A 79 -4.32 9.47 11.11
CA GLY A 79 -5.46 8.80 10.51
C GLY A 79 -6.15 9.61 9.42
N VAL A 80 -6.38 10.91 9.68
CA VAL A 80 -6.95 11.84 8.70
C VAL A 80 -6.00 12.01 7.51
N GLN A 81 -4.71 12.28 7.74
CA GLN A 81 -3.74 12.47 6.65
C GLN A 81 -3.58 11.20 5.80
N ASN A 82 -3.56 10.01 6.41
CA ASN A 82 -3.53 8.73 5.70
C ASN A 82 -4.79 8.53 4.84
N THR A 83 -5.95 8.99 5.31
CA THR A 83 -7.22 8.94 4.54
C THR A 83 -7.13 9.81 3.30
N LEU A 84 -6.60 11.03 3.44
CA LEU A 84 -6.43 11.97 2.32
C LEU A 84 -5.36 11.50 1.33
N PHE A 85 -4.26 10.92 1.83
CA PHE A 85 -3.26 10.26 1.00
C PHE A 85 -3.93 9.17 0.14
N THR A 86 -4.63 8.23 0.78
CA THR A 86 -5.28 7.09 0.11
C THR A 86 -6.27 7.54 -0.97
N PHE A 87 -7.02 8.63 -0.73
CA PHE A 87 -7.89 9.25 -1.74
C PHE A 87 -7.12 9.73 -2.98
N ASN A 88 -6.00 10.43 -2.76
CA ASN A 88 -5.18 10.94 -3.87
C ASN A 88 -4.51 9.80 -4.64
N THR A 89 -3.90 8.84 -3.95
CA THR A 89 -3.28 7.65 -4.55
C THR A 89 -4.28 6.89 -5.42
N HIS A 90 -5.51 6.67 -4.95
CA HIS A 90 -6.58 6.09 -5.76
C HIS A 90 -6.79 6.86 -7.07
N GLY A 91 -6.89 8.20 -7.01
CA GLY A 91 -7.02 9.03 -8.20
C GLY A 91 -5.83 8.91 -9.18
N PHE A 92 -4.61 8.75 -8.67
CA PHE A 92 -3.42 8.57 -9.49
C PHE A 92 -3.35 7.18 -10.13
N ILE A 93 -3.81 6.15 -9.43
CA ILE A 93 -3.97 4.80 -9.99
C ILE A 93 -5.02 4.82 -11.12
N GLU A 94 -6.15 5.50 -10.92
CA GLU A 94 -7.17 5.68 -11.97
C GLU A 94 -6.61 6.43 -13.19
N LEU A 95 -5.80 7.48 -12.97
CA LEU A 95 -5.11 8.19 -14.04
C LEU A 95 -4.16 7.27 -14.80
N ALA A 96 -3.31 6.51 -14.10
CA ALA A 96 -2.40 5.56 -14.71
C ALA A 96 -3.15 4.49 -15.52
N LYS A 97 -4.26 3.96 -14.96
CA LYS A 97 -5.15 3.02 -15.64
C LYS A 97 -5.70 3.60 -16.94
N SER A 98 -6.11 4.87 -16.97
CA SER A 98 -6.62 5.52 -18.19
C SER A 98 -5.57 5.62 -19.32
N LYS A 99 -4.29 5.49 -18.97
CA LYS A 99 -3.14 5.60 -19.88
C LYS A 99 -2.59 4.24 -20.35
N THR A 100 -3.15 3.10 -19.93
CA THR A 100 -2.59 1.75 -20.24
C THR A 100 -2.68 1.36 -21.71
N GLY A 101 -3.55 2.00 -22.48
CA GLY A 101 -3.76 1.67 -23.89
C GLY A 101 -4.19 0.21 -24.03
N SER A 102 -3.36 -0.60 -24.70
CA SER A 102 -3.62 -2.03 -24.97
C SER A 102 -2.83 -3.01 -24.07
N ASP A 103 -2.10 -2.55 -23.05
CA ASP A 103 -1.35 -3.45 -22.15
C ASP A 103 -2.28 -4.04 -21.06
N ILE A 104 -3.07 -5.04 -21.48
CA ILE A 104 -4.09 -5.69 -20.64
C ILE A 104 -3.53 -6.18 -19.29
N PRO A 105 -2.36 -6.84 -19.20
CA PRO A 105 -1.82 -7.29 -17.91
C PRO A 105 -1.61 -6.15 -16.90
N ILE A 106 -1.04 -5.01 -17.33
CA ILE A 106 -0.81 -3.86 -16.45
C ILE A 106 -2.13 -3.21 -16.06
N GLN A 107 -3.06 -3.10 -17.01
CA GLN A 107 -4.40 -2.57 -16.74
C GLN A 107 -5.15 -3.40 -15.69
N THR A 108 -5.16 -4.72 -15.81
CA THR A 108 -5.83 -5.61 -14.84
C THR A 108 -5.29 -5.45 -13.42
N ILE A 109 -3.97 -5.29 -13.27
CA ILE A 109 -3.36 -5.10 -11.94
C ILE A 109 -3.68 -3.71 -11.40
N LEU A 110 -3.66 -2.67 -12.22
CA LEU A 110 -4.09 -1.32 -11.81
C LEU A 110 -5.56 -1.29 -11.40
N GLU A 111 -6.43 -2.06 -12.06
CA GLU A 111 -7.85 -2.21 -11.67
C GLU A 111 -8.01 -2.84 -10.29
N GLN A 112 -7.25 -3.91 -10.00
CA GLN A 112 -7.26 -4.57 -8.70
C GLN A 112 -6.77 -3.63 -7.59
N VAL A 113 -5.60 -3.02 -7.78
CA VAL A 113 -5.02 -2.08 -6.82
C VAL A 113 -5.93 -0.87 -6.62
N SER A 114 -6.55 -0.35 -7.68
CA SER A 114 -7.50 0.76 -7.56
C SER A 114 -8.70 0.38 -6.69
N ALA A 115 -9.29 -0.80 -6.92
CA ALA A 115 -10.42 -1.27 -6.12
C ALA A 115 -10.04 -1.44 -4.63
N GLU A 116 -8.84 -1.92 -4.33
CA GLU A 116 -8.33 -2.01 -2.95
C GLU A 116 -8.22 -0.63 -2.29
N TYR A 117 -7.67 0.36 -3.01
CA TYR A 117 -7.53 1.73 -2.52
C TYR A 117 -8.90 2.42 -2.36
N GLN A 118 -9.84 2.19 -3.29
CA GLN A 118 -11.19 2.71 -3.20
C GLN A 118 -11.90 2.17 -1.95
N ASN A 119 -11.82 0.87 -1.71
CA ASN A 119 -12.41 0.21 -0.55
C ASN A 119 -11.76 0.71 0.75
N SER A 120 -10.43 0.81 0.78
CA SER A 120 -9.68 1.32 1.93
C SER A 120 -10.06 2.77 2.24
N TYR A 121 -10.13 3.64 1.23
CA TYR A 121 -10.59 5.01 1.39
C TYR A 121 -12.02 5.08 1.93
N ALA A 122 -12.96 4.32 1.36
CA ALA A 122 -14.35 4.30 1.81
C ALA A 122 -14.47 3.91 3.29
N ALA A 123 -13.69 2.92 3.73
CA ALA A 123 -13.67 2.45 5.11
C ALA A 123 -13.02 3.49 6.05
N MET A 124 -11.87 4.06 5.66
CA MET A 124 -11.15 5.06 6.45
C MET A 124 -11.94 6.36 6.59
N LYS A 125 -12.66 6.76 5.54
CA LYS A 125 -13.55 7.92 5.54
C LYS A 125 -14.59 7.84 6.66
N ILE A 126 -15.15 6.65 6.88
CA ILE A 126 -16.11 6.37 7.96
C ILE A 126 -15.40 6.39 9.31
N THR A 127 -14.27 5.68 9.46
CA THR A 127 -13.52 5.63 10.73
C THR A 127 -13.11 7.01 11.23
N TRP A 128 -12.63 7.86 10.32
CA TRP A 128 -12.07 9.16 10.65
C TRP A 128 -13.04 10.32 10.46
N SER A 129 -14.31 10.03 10.14
CA SER A 129 -15.37 11.03 9.92
C SER A 129 -15.00 12.11 8.90
N VAL A 130 -14.22 11.76 7.87
CA VAL A 130 -13.84 12.66 6.78
C VAL A 130 -15.05 12.78 5.85
N GLN A 131 -15.81 13.87 5.88
CA GLN A 131 -17.06 13.97 5.08
C GLN A 131 -16.80 14.12 3.58
N ASP A 132 -15.80 14.91 3.23
CA ASP A 132 -15.22 15.04 1.89
C ASP A 132 -13.75 15.42 2.05
N THR A 133 -13.03 15.60 0.94
CA THR A 133 -11.61 15.97 0.96
C THR A 133 -11.41 17.48 0.83
N THR A 134 -12.50 18.24 0.72
CA THR A 134 -12.46 19.70 0.61
C THR A 134 -12.24 20.33 1.98
N GLY A 135 -11.35 21.32 2.06
CA GLY A 135 -11.04 22.01 3.32
C GLY A 135 -10.01 21.33 4.22
N TYR A 136 -9.48 20.16 3.85
CA TYR A 136 -8.32 19.57 4.54
C TYR A 136 -7.01 20.01 3.90
N ASN A 137 -6.08 20.48 4.72
CA ASN A 137 -4.71 20.70 4.28
C ASN A 137 -3.89 19.45 4.52
N LEU A 138 -3.19 18.99 3.48
CA LEU A 138 -2.16 17.98 3.64
C LEU A 138 -1.02 18.57 4.48
N ASP A 139 -0.50 17.79 5.42
CA ASP A 139 0.76 18.16 6.05
C ASP A 139 1.90 18.09 5.01
N PRO A 140 3.05 18.76 5.25
CA PRO A 140 4.12 18.83 4.27
C PRO A 140 4.65 17.47 3.78
N ALA A 141 4.75 16.47 4.66
CA ALA A 141 5.23 15.15 4.27
C ALA A 141 4.20 14.41 3.41
N THR A 142 2.92 14.44 3.81
CA THR A 142 1.84 13.88 3.00
C THR A 142 1.71 14.58 1.65
N GLN A 143 1.86 15.91 1.60
CA GLN A 143 1.84 16.67 0.35
C GLN A 143 3.00 16.28 -0.56
N ALA A 144 4.21 16.11 -0.03
CA ALA A 144 5.37 15.67 -0.80
C ALA A 144 5.13 14.27 -1.39
N TYR A 145 4.59 13.35 -0.59
CA TYR A 145 4.28 11.99 -1.03
C TYR A 145 3.20 11.98 -2.13
N VAL A 146 2.10 12.69 -1.92
CA VAL A 146 1.03 12.85 -2.93
C VAL A 146 1.58 13.48 -4.22
N SER A 147 2.51 14.42 -4.12
CA SER A 147 3.11 15.07 -5.29
C SER A 147 4.04 14.12 -6.05
N HIS A 148 4.79 13.27 -5.35
CA HIS A 148 5.59 12.21 -5.93
C HIS A 148 4.72 11.22 -6.72
N GLU A 149 3.70 10.64 -6.10
CA GLU A 149 2.82 9.68 -6.79
C GLU A 149 2.06 10.31 -7.96
N ARG A 150 1.64 11.57 -7.81
CA ARG A 150 1.06 12.34 -8.92
C ARG A 150 2.03 12.42 -10.10
N THR A 151 3.27 12.82 -9.85
CA THR A 151 4.31 12.98 -10.88
C THR A 151 4.56 11.65 -11.59
N VAL A 152 4.65 10.55 -10.84
CA VAL A 152 4.80 9.21 -11.44
C VAL A 152 3.61 8.87 -12.34
N ALA A 153 2.38 9.11 -11.89
CA ALA A 153 1.19 8.81 -12.68
C ALA A 153 1.03 9.73 -13.92
N THR A 154 1.46 10.98 -13.85
CA THR A 154 1.35 11.94 -14.97
C THR A 154 2.46 11.74 -15.99
N ASP A 155 3.71 11.60 -15.55
CA ASP A 155 4.88 11.80 -16.40
C ASP A 155 5.50 10.47 -16.87
N ASN A 156 5.24 9.37 -16.16
CA ASN A 156 5.73 8.04 -16.53
C ASN A 156 4.67 7.18 -17.22
N THR A 157 5.10 6.03 -17.75
CA THR A 157 4.19 4.98 -18.23
C THR A 157 3.47 4.32 -17.05
N PRO A 158 2.25 3.77 -17.24
CA PRO A 158 1.41 3.27 -16.14
C PRO A 158 2.06 2.22 -15.24
N VAL A 159 2.98 1.40 -15.78
CA VAL A 159 3.72 0.39 -15.01
C VAL A 159 4.50 1.00 -13.84
N TYR A 160 4.99 2.23 -13.98
CA TYR A 160 5.75 2.90 -12.91
C TYR A 160 4.87 3.32 -11.72
N THR A 161 3.57 3.51 -11.92
CA THR A 161 2.63 3.73 -10.80
C THR A 161 2.55 2.48 -9.92
N LEU A 162 2.62 1.28 -10.51
CA LEU A 162 2.69 0.04 -9.74
C LEU A 162 3.99 -0.06 -8.92
N VAL A 163 5.11 0.46 -9.44
CA VAL A 163 6.37 0.54 -8.67
C VAL A 163 6.21 1.43 -7.45
N ALA A 164 5.63 2.62 -7.63
CA ALA A 164 5.43 3.56 -6.53
C ALA A 164 4.53 2.97 -5.43
N VAL A 165 3.44 2.31 -5.81
CA VAL A 165 2.48 1.72 -4.87
C VAL A 165 3.02 0.45 -4.19
N LEU A 166 3.85 -0.34 -4.89
CA LEU A 166 4.46 -1.56 -4.33
C LEU A 166 5.26 -1.27 -3.05
N ALA A 167 5.97 -0.14 -3.00
CA ALA A 167 6.79 0.26 -1.86
C ALA A 167 6.00 0.21 -0.55
N ARG A 168 4.84 0.89 -0.52
CA ARG A 168 3.91 0.91 0.61
C ARG A 168 3.35 -0.46 0.94
N MET A 169 2.77 -1.14 -0.05
CA MET A 169 2.09 -2.41 0.18
C MET A 169 3.02 -3.45 0.81
N ARG A 170 4.26 -3.53 0.31
CA ARG A 170 5.28 -4.45 0.84
C ARG A 170 5.82 -3.97 2.20
N LEU A 171 6.07 -2.67 2.38
CA LEU A 171 6.55 -2.11 3.64
C LEU A 171 5.58 -2.37 4.81
N TRP A 172 4.29 -2.13 4.61
CA TRP A 172 3.31 -2.24 5.69
C TRP A 172 3.12 -3.70 6.12
N SER A 173 3.10 -4.65 5.16
CA SER A 173 3.14 -6.08 5.48
C SER A 173 4.41 -6.50 6.23
N TRP A 174 5.58 -6.00 5.78
CA TRP A 174 6.87 -6.27 6.44
C TRP A 174 6.93 -5.75 7.88
N LEU A 175 6.44 -4.52 8.14
CA LEU A 175 6.34 -3.96 9.49
C LEU A 175 5.47 -4.85 10.40
N GLY A 176 4.39 -5.42 9.86
CA GLY A 176 3.53 -6.37 10.56
C GLY A 176 4.28 -7.56 11.13
N GLY A 177 5.27 -8.07 10.40
CA GLY A 177 6.11 -9.18 10.83
C GLY A 177 6.92 -8.86 12.09
N HIS A 178 7.29 -7.59 12.26
CA HIS A 178 8.02 -7.10 13.44
C HIS A 178 7.11 -6.78 14.63
N MET A 179 5.79 -6.68 14.43
CA MET A 179 4.83 -6.26 15.46
C MET A 179 4.02 -7.42 16.08
N GLN A 180 4.10 -8.64 15.54
CA GLN A 180 3.22 -9.78 15.88
C GLN A 180 3.09 -10.09 17.39
N LYS A 181 4.16 -9.87 18.16
CA LYS A 181 4.20 -10.20 19.60
C LYS A 181 3.96 -9.00 20.51
N ALA A 182 3.81 -7.80 19.94
CA ALA A 182 3.64 -6.57 20.70
C ALA A 182 2.22 -6.47 21.30
N ASN A 183 2.11 -5.82 22.47
CA ASN A 183 0.80 -5.58 23.07
C ASN A 183 0.03 -4.50 22.31
N MET A 184 0.72 -3.44 21.86
CA MET A 184 0.19 -2.28 21.13
C MET A 184 -0.96 -1.52 21.83
N GLY A 185 -1.40 -1.97 23.01
CA GLY A 185 -2.43 -1.32 23.82
C GLY A 185 -3.69 -1.01 23.02
N VAL A 186 -4.12 0.25 23.09
CA VAL A 186 -5.29 0.78 22.39
C VAL A 186 -5.14 0.74 20.86
N TYR A 187 -3.91 0.68 20.34
CA TYR A 187 -3.62 0.64 18.90
C TYR A 187 -3.65 -0.78 18.31
N ARG A 188 -3.70 -1.82 19.14
CA ARG A 188 -3.64 -3.23 18.70
C ARG A 188 -4.60 -3.52 17.56
N ARG A 189 -5.88 -3.14 17.70
CA ARG A 189 -6.89 -3.44 16.69
C ARG A 189 -6.55 -2.81 15.34
N TRP A 190 -6.15 -1.53 15.35
CA TRP A 190 -5.77 -0.83 14.13
C TRP A 190 -4.51 -1.44 13.52
N ALA A 191 -3.47 -1.68 14.33
CA ALA A 191 -2.19 -2.19 13.88
C ALA A 191 -2.30 -3.62 13.31
N THR A 192 -3.07 -4.52 13.94
CA THR A 192 -3.28 -5.89 13.42
C THR A 192 -3.99 -5.91 12.07
N LEU A 193 -4.93 -4.99 11.83
CA LEU A 193 -5.62 -4.89 10.54
C LEU A 193 -4.77 -4.22 9.46
N THR A 194 -3.92 -3.28 9.87
CA THR A 194 -3.16 -2.41 8.97
C THR A 194 -1.82 -3.01 8.57
N PHE A 195 -1.11 -3.55 9.56
CA PHE A 195 0.18 -4.20 9.41
C PHE A 195 -0.02 -5.72 9.51
N ASP A 196 -0.88 -6.27 8.66
CA ASP A 196 -1.08 -7.73 8.60
C ASP A 196 0.11 -8.39 7.87
N PRO A 197 0.96 -9.17 8.57
CA PRO A 197 2.09 -9.85 7.96
C PRO A 197 1.69 -10.98 7.01
N GLN A 198 0.43 -11.42 7.04
CA GLN A 198 -0.12 -12.40 6.11
C GLN A 198 -0.73 -11.75 4.86
N ASN A 199 -0.78 -10.42 4.79
CA ASN A 199 -1.25 -9.74 3.60
C ASN A 199 -0.23 -9.91 2.47
N THR A 200 -0.63 -10.67 1.44
CA THR A 200 0.15 -10.98 0.23
C THR A 200 -0.34 -10.25 -1.01
N ALA A 201 -1.24 -9.26 -0.89
CA ALA A 201 -1.79 -8.52 -2.05
C ALA A 201 -0.70 -7.88 -2.92
N TYR A 202 0.45 -7.54 -2.32
CA TYR A 202 1.61 -6.99 -3.04
C TYR A 202 2.28 -8.00 -4.00
N GLU A 203 2.12 -9.31 -3.82
CA GLU A 203 2.78 -10.34 -4.64
C GLU A 203 2.26 -10.35 -6.09
N ALA A 204 0.99 -10.03 -6.31
CA ALA A 204 0.42 -9.87 -7.65
C ALA A 204 1.07 -8.68 -8.39
N VAL A 205 1.30 -7.58 -7.68
CA VAL A 205 2.02 -6.40 -8.20
C VAL A 205 3.48 -6.76 -8.52
N GLN A 206 4.15 -7.50 -7.63
CA GLN A 206 5.51 -7.97 -7.89
C GLN A 206 5.60 -8.83 -9.15
N THR A 207 4.69 -9.79 -9.28
CA THR A 207 4.62 -10.70 -10.44
C THR A 207 4.46 -9.90 -11.73
N ALA A 208 3.57 -8.91 -11.75
CA ALA A 208 3.34 -8.06 -12.90
C ALA A 208 4.55 -7.20 -13.27
N LEU A 209 5.22 -6.62 -12.26
CA LEU A 209 6.42 -5.80 -12.46
C LEU A 209 7.61 -6.62 -12.96
N ASN A 210 7.84 -7.79 -12.39
CA ASN A 210 8.87 -8.72 -12.84
C ASN A 210 8.62 -9.16 -14.30
N ALA A 211 7.37 -9.46 -14.66
CA ALA A 211 7.00 -9.77 -16.03
C ALA A 211 7.16 -8.58 -16.99
N ALA A 212 6.85 -7.36 -16.54
CA ALA A 212 7.07 -6.14 -17.32
C ALA A 212 8.56 -5.87 -17.56
N PHE A 213 9.41 -6.13 -16.55
CA PHE A 213 10.86 -6.02 -16.67
C PHE A 213 11.43 -7.02 -17.68
N ALA A 214 11.00 -8.29 -17.61
CA ALA A 214 11.38 -9.32 -18.59
C ALA A 214 10.96 -8.98 -20.03
N ARG A 215 9.90 -8.16 -20.20
CA ARG A 215 9.42 -7.65 -21.50
C ARG A 215 10.08 -6.34 -21.93
N ASN A 216 11.03 -5.79 -21.16
CA ASN A 216 11.67 -4.49 -21.38
C ASN A 216 10.68 -3.31 -21.43
N ILE A 217 9.58 -3.39 -20.67
CA ILE A 217 8.57 -2.32 -20.55
C ILE A 217 8.96 -1.30 -19.49
N ILE A 218 9.81 -1.72 -18.56
CA ILE A 218 10.31 -0.96 -17.42
C ILE A 218 11.82 -1.18 -17.30
N ASP A 219 12.55 -0.15 -16.89
CA ASP A 219 13.99 -0.22 -16.63
C ASP A 219 14.31 -0.09 -15.13
N LEU A 220 15.39 -0.74 -14.72
CA LEU A 220 15.80 -0.78 -13.32
C LEU A 220 16.19 0.59 -12.75
N PRO A 221 16.99 1.45 -13.42
CA PRO A 221 17.34 2.74 -12.87
C PRO A 221 16.13 3.63 -12.53
N THR A 222 15.18 3.74 -13.46
CA THR A 222 13.97 4.55 -13.24
C THR A 222 13.09 3.93 -12.15
N ALA A 223 12.92 2.60 -12.16
CA ALA A 223 12.13 1.90 -11.16
C ALA A 223 12.74 2.04 -9.75
N GLN A 224 14.07 1.90 -9.63
CA GLN A 224 14.78 2.04 -8.36
C GLN A 224 14.62 3.46 -7.81
N ASN A 225 14.79 4.50 -8.64
CA ASN A 225 14.61 5.88 -8.20
C ASN A 225 13.18 6.14 -7.69
N ILE A 226 12.16 5.64 -8.39
CA ILE A 226 10.76 5.79 -7.98
C ILE A 226 10.49 5.03 -6.67
N PHE A 227 10.98 3.79 -6.57
CA PHE A 227 10.79 2.95 -5.40
C PHE A 227 11.48 3.54 -4.16
N ASP A 228 12.74 3.98 -4.29
CA ASP A 228 13.50 4.61 -3.22
C ASP A 228 12.84 5.91 -2.75
N THR A 229 12.35 6.73 -3.68
CA THR A 229 11.63 7.96 -3.36
C THR A 229 10.32 7.66 -2.63
N SER A 230 9.56 6.64 -3.05
CA SER A 230 8.36 6.20 -2.33
C SER A 230 8.68 5.71 -0.91
N MET A 231 9.77 4.96 -0.72
CA MET A 231 10.20 4.49 0.59
C MET A 231 10.67 5.64 1.50
N GLN A 232 11.32 6.65 0.94
CA GLN A 232 11.67 7.86 1.68
C GLN A 232 10.41 8.65 2.06
N CYS A 233 9.42 8.75 1.17
CA CYS A 233 8.14 9.37 1.49
C CYS A 233 7.38 8.64 2.61
N GLU A 234 7.39 7.29 2.63
CA GLU A 234 6.84 6.52 3.76
C GLU A 234 7.55 6.85 5.07
N ARG A 235 8.88 6.95 5.06
CA ARG A 235 9.66 7.35 6.23
C ARG A 235 9.28 8.73 6.72
N ASP A 236 9.23 9.71 5.82
CA ASP A 236 8.90 11.09 6.18
C ASP A 236 7.44 11.22 6.65
N PHE A 237 6.53 10.44 6.07
CA PHE A 237 5.14 10.34 6.50
C PHE A 237 5.03 9.85 7.94
N PHE A 238 5.71 8.77 8.33
CA PHE A 238 5.70 8.32 9.73
C PHE A 238 6.32 9.35 10.69
N THR A 239 7.46 9.93 10.32
CA THR A 239 8.15 10.94 11.14
C THR A 239 7.34 12.25 11.30
N ALA A 240 6.42 12.58 10.39
CA ALA A 240 5.65 13.83 10.45
C ALA A 240 4.66 13.92 11.63
N PHE A 241 4.41 12.82 12.33
CA PHE A 241 3.41 12.73 13.40
C PHE A 241 3.99 12.43 14.78
N VAL A 242 5.32 12.48 14.96
CA VAL A 242 5.96 12.23 16.27
C VAL A 242 6.12 13.47 17.13
#